data_AF-A0A962H550-F1
#
_entry.id   AF-A0A962H550-F1
#
_cell.length_a   1.000
_cell.length_b   1.000
_cell.length_c   1.000
_cell.angle_alpha   90.00
_cell.angle_beta   90.00
_cell.angle_gamma   90.00
#
_symmetry.space_group_name_H-M   'P 1'
#
loop_
_entity.id
_entity.type
_entity.pdbx_description
1 polymer ?
#
loop_
_entity_poly.entity_id
_entity_poly.type
_entity_poly.pdbx_seq_one_letter_code
_entity_poly.pdbx_strand_id
1 'polypeptide(L)'
;MSDPTSHPSELIHATYRLRADATQAEQLARFIAYEQTVELPERLITSPHLLDNVVGKVEALDADGPDHFRAQIAYNAELASGQLGQLVNLLYGNVSMGEGIRLVGVDLPPSVLAQFRGPSHGVEGIRALLGVYDRPLLATAVKPRGLSDAELGRLAGQFALGGGDIVKDDQNLVSSDFESFKRRVDACAKAVAAANQQTGRNTLYFPHLAAPDQDLDQYAEFVLELGLRGVLMCPLVLGLDRVRQLNQRYGLICMAHPAMSGAFTQSRDHGMAHDVLLGSLFRLAGADISVFPAPGGRFPYSASECADLAAALRSPMGSLPQSLPSPAGGMSFESLPGLCADYGNDAVLLIGGSLQAHDADLSVGTASYLHRIRDICGEQLEPPQREWVSSCEFDSAIPGGEGVHTLLKFLDDFRWAHREDRQYKSNEDDFAHVRRVELIGRHGEQADFDLRYFEIEPGGYTSLEKHLHTHVILTARGRGVLVTDQLQEQLSPMDVAYVKPLEVHQLRNEGEEPFGFFCIVDRERDRPMRP
;
A
#
# COMPACT_ATOMS: atom_id res chain seq x y z
N MET A 1 -5.66 19.75 39.81
CA MET A 1 -4.29 19.62 39.30
C MET A 1 -4.41 19.43 37.80
N SER A 2 -4.15 20.49 37.04
CA SER A 2 -4.12 20.47 35.58
C SER A 2 -2.79 19.87 35.13
N ASP A 3 -2.84 18.81 34.33
CA ASP A 3 -1.66 18.15 33.76
C ASP A 3 -0.88 19.15 32.86
N PRO A 4 0.43 19.39 33.08
CA PRO A 4 1.20 20.40 32.35
C PRO A 4 1.56 20.01 30.90
N THR A 5 1.02 18.90 30.38
CA THR A 5 1.36 18.36 29.06
C THR A 5 0.25 18.51 28.01
N SER A 6 -0.84 19.23 28.30
CA SER A 6 -1.94 19.41 27.32
C SER A 6 -1.50 20.34 26.19
N HIS A 7 -0.89 19.77 25.16
CA HIS A 7 -0.94 20.35 23.83
C HIS A 7 -2.42 20.61 23.48
N PRO A 8 -2.76 21.73 22.82
CA PRO A 8 -4.13 21.94 22.36
C PRO A 8 -4.55 20.72 21.53
N SER A 9 -5.67 20.09 21.90
CA SER A 9 -6.18 18.91 21.22
C SER A 9 -6.40 19.22 19.74
N GLU A 10 -5.68 18.53 18.87
CA GLU A 10 -5.92 18.65 17.43
C GLU A 10 -7.33 18.14 17.08
N LEU A 11 -7.93 18.70 16.03
CA LEU A 11 -9.32 18.43 15.67
C LEU A 11 -9.41 17.79 14.29
N ILE A 12 -10.25 16.77 14.17
CA ILE A 12 -10.77 16.24 12.92
C ILE A 12 -11.98 17.08 12.53
N HIS A 13 -12.01 17.61 11.31
CA HIS A 13 -13.18 18.33 10.81
C HIS A 13 -13.91 17.46 9.78
N ALA A 14 -15.16 17.13 10.06
CA ALA A 14 -16.02 16.40 9.15
C ALA A 14 -17.11 17.34 8.62
N THR A 15 -17.30 17.33 7.30
CA THR A 15 -18.33 18.11 6.63
C THR A 15 -19.46 17.19 6.20
N TYR A 16 -20.66 17.47 6.67
CA TYR A 16 -21.88 16.74 6.34
C TYR A 16 -22.82 17.61 5.51
N ARG A 17 -23.39 17.04 4.46
CA ARG A 17 -24.53 17.59 3.74
C ARG A 17 -25.81 16.96 4.30
N LEU A 18 -26.70 17.81 4.78
CA LEU A 18 -27.90 17.45 5.52
C LEU A 18 -29.12 17.80 4.69
N ARG A 19 -30.02 16.85 4.43
CA ARG A 19 -31.34 17.12 3.84
C ARG A 19 -32.31 17.48 4.96
N ALA A 20 -32.59 18.77 5.12
CA ALA A 20 -33.35 19.31 6.23
C ALA A 20 -33.86 20.72 5.90
N ASP A 21 -34.95 21.14 6.55
CA ASP A 21 -35.29 22.56 6.64
C ASP A 21 -34.40 23.30 7.65
N ALA A 22 -34.47 24.64 7.68
CA ALA A 22 -33.63 25.47 8.53
C ALA A 22 -33.76 25.15 10.03
N THR A 23 -34.93 24.73 10.50
CA THR A 23 -35.15 24.39 11.92
C THR A 23 -34.58 23.01 12.24
N GLN A 24 -34.71 22.07 11.31
CA GLN A 24 -34.22 20.70 11.43
C GLN A 24 -32.70 20.62 11.30
N ALA A 25 -32.08 21.48 10.48
CA ALA A 25 -30.65 21.43 10.19
C ALA A 25 -29.77 21.57 11.45
N GLU A 26 -30.11 22.52 12.33
CA GLU A 26 -29.39 22.70 13.60
C GLU A 26 -29.56 21.49 14.51
N GLN A 27 -30.77 20.96 14.62
CA GLN A 27 -31.07 19.77 15.43
C GLN A 27 -30.32 18.55 14.91
N LEU A 28 -30.23 18.38 13.59
CA LEU A 28 -29.55 17.25 12.95
C LEU A 28 -28.02 17.36 13.08
N ALA A 29 -27.45 18.57 12.92
CA ALA A 29 -26.02 18.80 13.14
C ALA A 29 -25.63 18.51 14.60
N ARG A 30 -26.43 18.98 15.56
CA ARG A 30 -26.25 18.66 16.98
C ARG A 30 -26.42 17.18 17.26
N PHE A 31 -27.42 16.54 16.66
CA PHE A 31 -27.62 15.10 16.79
C PHE A 31 -26.37 14.33 16.34
N ILE A 32 -25.81 14.64 15.16
CA ILE A 32 -24.58 14.00 14.66
C ILE A 32 -23.43 14.18 15.65
N ALA A 33 -23.23 15.40 16.15
CA ALA A 33 -22.15 15.73 17.06
C ALA A 33 -22.20 14.92 18.38
N TYR A 34 -23.39 14.70 18.94
CA TYR A 34 -23.57 13.90 20.17
C TYR A 34 -23.57 12.39 19.88
N GLU A 35 -24.25 11.96 18.82
CA GLU A 35 -24.43 10.55 18.47
C GLU A 35 -23.09 9.88 18.14
N GLN A 36 -22.18 10.58 17.44
CA GLN A 36 -20.87 10.03 17.08
C GLN A 36 -19.83 10.07 18.20
N THR A 37 -20.11 10.74 19.31
CA THR A 37 -19.10 10.96 20.37
C THR A 37 -19.51 10.37 21.71
N VAL A 38 -20.70 10.69 22.20
CA VAL A 38 -21.16 10.31 23.56
C VAL A 38 -22.37 9.39 23.54
N GLU A 39 -23.07 9.26 22.42
CA GLU A 39 -24.25 8.37 22.23
C GLU A 39 -25.31 8.54 23.35
N LEU A 40 -25.50 9.79 23.79
CA LEU A 40 -26.39 10.13 24.89
C LEU A 40 -27.16 11.43 24.59
N PRO A 41 -28.43 11.52 25.02
CA PRO A 41 -29.18 12.77 24.94
C PRO A 41 -28.44 13.91 25.61
N GLU A 42 -28.35 15.06 24.93
CA GLU A 42 -27.63 16.24 25.39
C GLU A 42 -27.92 16.61 26.85
N ARG A 43 -29.19 16.56 27.27
CA ARG A 43 -29.64 16.86 28.63
C ARG A 43 -29.00 16.01 29.74
N LEU A 44 -28.38 14.88 29.40
CA LEU A 44 -27.71 13.99 30.34
C LEU A 44 -26.21 14.28 30.45
N ILE A 45 -25.64 15.04 29.50
CA ILE A 45 -24.21 15.40 29.49
C ILE A 45 -24.01 16.69 30.29
N THR A 46 -23.72 16.52 31.58
CA THR A 46 -23.56 17.65 32.52
C THR A 46 -22.10 17.92 32.90
N SER A 47 -21.18 17.01 32.55
CA SER A 47 -19.76 17.15 32.86
C SER A 47 -19.09 18.15 31.91
N PRO A 48 -18.50 19.25 32.41
CA PRO A 48 -17.77 20.21 31.57
C PRO A 48 -16.64 19.54 30.76
N HIS A 49 -15.95 18.56 31.36
CA HIS A 49 -14.89 17.83 30.68
C HIS A 49 -15.39 17.09 29.43
N LEU A 50 -16.57 16.45 29.49
CA LEU A 50 -17.15 15.77 28.34
C LEU A 50 -17.59 16.77 27.27
N LEU A 51 -18.21 17.88 27.66
CA LEU A 51 -18.64 18.94 26.74
C LEU A 51 -17.45 19.59 26.02
N ASP A 52 -16.35 19.81 26.72
CA ASP A 52 -15.20 20.52 26.17
C ASP A 52 -14.30 19.63 25.30
N ASN A 53 -14.18 18.34 25.62
CA ASN A 53 -13.14 17.46 25.05
C ASN A 53 -13.66 16.22 24.32
N VAL A 54 -14.91 15.80 24.55
CA VAL A 54 -15.46 14.56 23.97
C VAL A 54 -16.58 14.87 22.98
N VAL A 55 -17.55 15.70 23.36
CA VAL A 55 -18.69 16.04 22.50
C VAL A 55 -18.20 16.77 21.24
N GLY A 56 -18.67 16.31 20.08
CA GLY A 56 -18.39 16.98 18.80
C GLY A 56 -18.91 18.42 18.80
N LYS A 57 -18.22 19.32 18.12
CA LYS A 57 -18.58 20.75 18.08
C LYS A 57 -19.07 21.10 16.69
N VAL A 58 -20.32 21.55 16.58
CA VAL A 58 -20.82 22.14 15.34
C VAL A 58 -20.18 23.51 15.20
N GLU A 59 -19.28 23.67 14.24
CA GLU A 59 -18.51 24.90 14.04
C GLU A 59 -19.12 25.80 12.96
N ALA A 60 -19.73 25.18 11.95
CA ALA A 60 -20.42 25.90 10.89
C ALA A 60 -21.69 25.15 10.47
N LEU A 61 -22.71 25.92 10.07
CA LEU A 61 -23.95 25.42 9.50
C LEU A 61 -24.45 26.41 8.45
N ASP A 62 -24.23 26.11 7.18
CA ASP A 62 -24.54 26.98 6.06
C ASP A 62 -25.61 26.36 5.15
N ALA A 63 -26.40 27.18 4.47
CA ALA A 63 -27.35 26.69 3.46
C ALA A 63 -26.59 26.14 2.24
N ASP A 64 -26.99 24.96 1.74
CA ASP A 64 -26.39 24.23 0.60
C ASP A 64 -27.46 23.81 -0.44
N GLY A 65 -28.52 24.62 -0.52
CA GLY A 65 -29.70 24.42 -1.37
C GLY A 65 -31.00 24.79 -0.66
N PRO A 66 -32.17 24.67 -1.34
CA PRO A 66 -33.47 24.96 -0.74
C PRO A 66 -33.80 24.07 0.47
N ASP A 67 -33.44 22.79 0.41
CA ASP A 67 -33.74 21.76 1.42
C ASP A 67 -32.46 21.06 1.91
N HIS A 68 -31.31 21.76 1.82
CA HIS A 68 -30.01 21.22 2.16
C HIS A 68 -29.18 22.21 2.96
N PHE A 69 -28.43 21.68 3.92
CA PHE A 69 -27.46 22.43 4.73
C PHE A 69 -26.12 21.71 4.75
N ARG A 70 -25.05 22.46 4.93
CA ARG A 70 -23.70 21.95 5.13
C ARG A 70 -23.28 22.23 6.57
N ALA A 71 -23.07 21.18 7.33
CA ALA A 71 -22.61 21.24 8.71
C ALA A 71 -21.14 20.83 8.78
N GLN A 72 -20.29 21.67 9.38
CA GLN A 72 -18.94 21.29 9.76
C GLN A 72 -18.93 20.95 11.25
N ILE A 73 -18.48 19.74 11.56
CA ILE A 73 -18.41 19.23 12.93
C ILE A 73 -16.97 18.85 13.23
N ALA A 74 -16.43 19.43 14.30
CA ALA A 74 -15.10 19.14 14.81
C ALA A 74 -15.15 18.07 15.90
N TYR A 75 -14.25 17.09 15.81
CA TYR A 75 -14.06 16.03 16.81
C TYR A 75 -12.63 16.07 17.32
N ASN A 76 -12.42 15.80 18.62
CA ASN A 76 -11.08 15.62 19.15
C ASN A 76 -10.40 14.42 18.47
N ALA A 77 -9.19 14.64 17.94
CA ALA A 77 -8.41 13.62 17.23
C ALA A 77 -8.22 12.31 18.02
N GLU A 78 -8.15 12.39 19.36
CA GLU A 78 -8.00 11.22 20.23
C GLU A 78 -9.16 10.22 20.08
N LEU A 79 -10.36 10.67 19.71
CA LEU A 79 -11.53 9.81 19.53
C LEU A 79 -11.37 8.82 18.38
N ALA A 80 -10.55 9.16 17.37
CA ALA A 80 -10.23 8.22 16.30
C ALA A 80 -9.33 7.06 16.75
N SER A 81 -8.78 7.10 17.97
CA SER A 81 -8.01 6.03 18.61
C SER A 81 -6.85 5.48 17.77
N GLY A 82 -6.32 6.29 16.84
CA GLY A 82 -5.27 5.89 15.89
C GLY A 82 -5.63 4.70 14.99
N GLN A 83 -6.91 4.37 14.83
CA GLN A 83 -7.37 3.19 14.09
C GLN A 83 -8.28 3.59 12.94
N LEU A 84 -8.08 3.02 11.75
CA LEU A 84 -8.90 3.37 10.57
C LEU A 84 -10.37 3.01 10.78
N GLY A 85 -10.65 1.85 11.39
CA GLY A 85 -12.01 1.43 11.71
C GLY A 85 -12.72 2.39 12.68
N GLN A 86 -12.01 2.86 13.71
CA GLN A 86 -12.57 3.81 14.68
C GLN A 86 -12.74 5.22 14.09
N LEU A 87 -11.82 5.64 13.20
CA LEU A 87 -12.00 6.87 12.42
C LEU A 87 -13.27 6.80 11.56
N VAL A 88 -13.50 5.69 10.84
CA VAL A 88 -14.72 5.51 10.03
C VAL A 88 -15.97 5.49 10.93
N ASN A 89 -15.90 4.83 12.08
CA ASN A 89 -17.00 4.83 13.06
C ASN A 89 -17.32 6.24 13.56
N LEU A 90 -16.31 7.02 13.94
CA LEU A 90 -16.48 8.41 14.38
C LEU A 90 -17.08 9.29 13.27
N LEU A 91 -16.61 9.14 12.03
CA LEU A 91 -17.07 9.96 10.92
C LEU A 91 -18.49 9.59 10.48
N TYR A 92 -18.84 8.30 10.44
CA TYR A 92 -20.08 7.83 9.81
C TYR A 92 -20.59 6.48 10.35
N GLY A 93 -20.45 6.22 11.65
CA GLY A 93 -21.00 5.08 12.38
C GLY A 93 -22.53 5.14 12.53
N ASN A 94 -23.04 5.46 13.73
CA ASN A 94 -24.48 5.41 14.03
C ASN A 94 -25.31 6.30 13.10
N VAL A 95 -24.79 7.46 12.70
CA VAL A 95 -25.50 8.40 11.82
C VAL A 95 -25.73 7.84 10.41
N SER A 96 -25.03 6.77 10.01
CA SER A 96 -25.31 6.06 8.75
C SER A 96 -26.67 5.37 8.74
N MET A 97 -27.28 5.13 9.91
CA MET A 97 -28.64 4.60 10.03
C MET A 97 -29.72 5.69 9.95
N GLY A 98 -29.32 6.97 10.04
CA GLY A 98 -30.21 8.12 9.94
C GLY A 98 -30.45 8.56 8.50
N GLU A 99 -31.64 9.06 8.20
CA GLU A 99 -31.96 9.57 6.86
C GLU A 99 -31.37 10.97 6.62
N GLY A 100 -31.03 11.28 5.35
CA GLY A 100 -30.70 12.65 4.96
C GLY A 100 -29.34 13.17 5.42
N ILE A 101 -28.46 12.30 5.94
CA ILE A 101 -27.11 12.66 6.35
C ILE A 101 -26.14 12.13 5.30
N ARG A 102 -25.29 12.98 4.72
CA ARG A 102 -24.22 12.56 3.82
C ARG A 102 -22.88 13.15 4.25
N LEU A 103 -21.86 12.32 4.46
CA LEU A 103 -20.49 12.81 4.66
C LEU A 103 -19.89 13.26 3.32
N VAL A 104 -19.46 14.52 3.23
CA VAL A 104 -18.99 15.15 1.97
C VAL A 104 -17.61 15.79 2.07
N GLY A 105 -16.96 15.73 3.23
CA GLY A 105 -15.59 16.22 3.39
C GLY A 105 -14.99 15.78 4.72
N VAL A 106 -13.69 15.58 4.76
CA VAL A 106 -12.94 15.20 5.98
C VAL A 106 -11.56 15.83 5.91
N ASP A 107 -11.24 16.65 6.91
CA ASP A 107 -9.90 17.19 7.13
C ASP A 107 -9.31 16.55 8.39
N LEU A 108 -8.20 15.84 8.19
CA LEU A 108 -7.51 15.11 9.27
C LEU A 108 -6.27 15.88 9.74
N PRO A 109 -6.07 16.04 11.05
CA PRO A 109 -4.91 16.74 11.56
C PRO A 109 -3.66 15.86 11.53
N PRO A 110 -2.45 16.46 11.66
CA PRO A 110 -1.18 15.72 11.59
C PRO A 110 -1.08 14.53 12.55
N SER A 111 -1.60 14.64 13.78
CA SER A 111 -1.59 13.55 14.76
C SER A 111 -2.32 12.29 14.30
N VAL A 112 -3.43 12.44 13.57
CA VAL A 112 -4.19 11.33 12.99
C VAL A 112 -3.47 10.79 11.77
N LEU A 113 -3.02 11.67 10.86
CA LEU A 113 -2.32 11.28 9.64
C LEU A 113 -1.02 10.51 9.92
N ALA A 114 -0.29 10.88 10.97
CA ALA A 114 0.94 10.20 11.38
C ALA A 114 0.76 8.73 11.79
N GLN A 115 -0.47 8.28 12.06
CA GLN A 115 -0.77 6.88 12.37
C GLN A 115 -0.89 6.01 11.10
N PHE A 116 -0.98 6.63 9.93
CA PHE A 116 -1.15 5.94 8.66
C PHE A 116 0.09 6.12 7.78
N ARG A 117 0.49 5.05 7.10
CA ARG A 117 1.56 5.12 6.08
C ARG A 117 1.03 5.54 4.71
N GLY A 118 -0.26 5.34 4.47
CA GLY A 118 -0.86 5.52 3.16
C GLY A 118 -0.36 4.47 2.16
N PRO A 119 -0.36 4.80 0.86
CA PRO A 119 0.15 3.92 -0.20
C PRO A 119 1.59 3.50 0.04
N SER A 120 1.94 2.24 -0.24
CA SER A 120 3.30 1.73 -0.04
C SER A 120 4.28 2.22 -1.11
N HIS A 121 3.78 2.48 -2.32
CA HIS A 121 4.57 2.94 -3.47
C HIS A 121 4.07 4.29 -3.99
N GLY A 122 2.75 4.49 -4.01
CA GLY A 122 2.12 5.68 -4.57
C GLY A 122 2.45 5.90 -6.05
N VAL A 123 2.20 7.12 -6.53
CA VAL A 123 2.49 7.54 -7.92
C VAL A 123 3.96 7.30 -8.29
N GLU A 124 4.88 7.82 -7.49
CA GLU A 124 6.33 7.79 -7.78
C GLU A 124 6.88 6.37 -7.87
N GLY A 125 6.54 5.51 -6.90
CA GLY A 125 7.02 4.13 -6.87
C GLY A 125 6.49 3.30 -8.05
N ILE A 126 5.21 3.46 -8.42
CA ILE A 126 4.64 2.77 -9.58
C ILE A 126 5.32 3.22 -10.87
N ARG A 127 5.57 4.53 -11.04
CA ARG A 127 6.27 5.04 -12.22
C ARG A 127 7.71 4.56 -12.31
N ALA A 128 8.43 4.53 -11.18
CA ALA A 128 9.78 4.01 -11.11
C ALA A 128 9.85 2.53 -11.54
N LEU A 129 8.87 1.72 -11.11
CA LEU A 129 8.78 0.31 -11.51
C LEU A 129 8.50 0.15 -13.01
N LEU A 130 7.62 0.98 -13.57
CA LEU A 130 7.20 0.86 -14.97
C LEU A 130 8.16 1.54 -15.95
N GLY A 131 8.93 2.53 -15.50
CA GLY A 131 9.72 3.42 -16.36
C GLY A 131 8.85 4.30 -17.26
N VAL A 132 7.66 4.71 -16.79
CA VAL A 132 6.69 5.51 -17.58
C VAL A 132 6.35 6.78 -16.81
N TYR A 133 6.70 7.95 -17.36
CA TYR A 133 6.57 9.25 -16.68
C TYR A 133 5.64 10.24 -17.39
N ASP A 134 5.71 10.33 -18.72
CA ASP A 134 5.10 11.43 -19.48
C ASP A 134 3.71 11.13 -20.05
N ARG A 135 3.01 10.15 -19.46
CA ARG A 135 1.65 9.79 -19.87
C ARG A 135 0.90 9.04 -18.76
N PRO A 136 -0.45 8.97 -18.85
CA PRO A 136 -1.21 8.02 -18.08
C PRO A 136 -0.83 6.58 -18.43
N LEU A 137 -0.93 5.73 -17.41
CA LEU A 137 -0.71 4.31 -17.52
C LEU A 137 -1.93 3.66 -18.19
N LEU A 138 -1.69 2.73 -19.11
CA LEU A 138 -2.71 1.93 -19.75
C LEU A 138 -2.88 0.62 -18.98
N ALA A 139 -4.09 0.35 -18.52
CA ALA A 139 -4.41 -0.88 -17.82
C ALA A 139 -5.58 -1.64 -18.45
N THR A 140 -5.61 -2.96 -18.25
CA THR A 140 -6.77 -3.79 -18.58
C THR A 140 -7.07 -4.83 -17.50
N ALA A 141 -8.27 -5.39 -17.56
CA ALA A 141 -8.68 -6.51 -16.71
C ALA A 141 -8.82 -7.81 -17.54
N VAL A 142 -8.25 -8.91 -17.07
CA VAL A 142 -8.49 -10.23 -17.66
C VAL A 142 -9.88 -10.74 -17.27
N LYS A 143 -10.68 -11.07 -18.29
CA LYS A 143 -12.10 -11.47 -18.19
C LYS A 143 -12.55 -12.12 -19.51
N PRO A 144 -13.69 -12.82 -19.58
CA PRO A 144 -14.68 -13.07 -18.52
C PRO A 144 -14.28 -14.18 -17.54
N ARG A 145 -15.02 -14.24 -16.41
CA ARG A 145 -15.02 -15.41 -15.53
C ARG A 145 -15.49 -16.64 -16.32
N GLY A 146 -14.81 -17.77 -16.12
CA GLY A 146 -15.11 -19.04 -16.78
C GLY A 146 -14.14 -19.42 -17.90
N LEU A 147 -13.23 -18.52 -18.29
CA LEU A 147 -12.06 -18.89 -19.09
C LEU A 147 -11.12 -19.81 -18.29
N SER A 148 -10.41 -20.68 -19.00
CA SER A 148 -9.35 -21.50 -18.41
C SER A 148 -8.14 -20.65 -17.99
N ASP A 149 -7.34 -21.16 -17.06
CA ASP A 149 -6.11 -20.50 -16.59
C ASP A 149 -5.16 -20.14 -17.76
N ALA A 150 -5.07 -21.03 -18.76
CA ALA A 150 -4.26 -20.81 -19.96
C ALA A 150 -4.81 -19.68 -20.86
N GLU A 151 -6.13 -19.57 -21.00
CA GLU A 151 -6.76 -18.50 -21.76
C GLU A 151 -6.62 -17.15 -21.06
N LEU A 152 -6.77 -17.11 -19.74
CA LEU A 152 -6.51 -15.91 -18.93
C LEU A 152 -5.04 -15.48 -19.07
N GLY A 153 -4.11 -16.42 -18.97
CA GLY A 153 -2.69 -16.15 -19.18
C GLY A 153 -2.39 -15.62 -20.58
N ARG A 154 -3.01 -16.19 -21.62
CA ARG A 154 -2.89 -15.70 -22.99
C ARG A 154 -3.37 -14.24 -23.13
N LEU A 155 -4.51 -13.89 -22.53
CA LEU A 155 -5.01 -12.50 -22.55
C LEU A 155 -4.04 -11.55 -21.84
N ALA A 156 -3.53 -11.93 -20.67
CA ALA A 156 -2.55 -11.12 -19.93
C ALA A 156 -1.26 -10.92 -20.74
N GLY A 157 -0.73 -12.00 -21.33
CA GLY A 157 0.45 -11.96 -22.18
C GLY A 157 0.26 -11.12 -23.44
N GLN A 158 -0.88 -11.22 -24.12
CA GLN A 158 -1.17 -10.41 -25.32
C GLN A 158 -1.25 -8.92 -25.00
N PHE A 159 -1.87 -8.54 -23.88
CA PHE A 159 -1.88 -7.15 -23.42
C PHE A 159 -0.45 -6.64 -23.15
N ALA A 160 0.36 -7.43 -22.44
CA ALA A 160 1.76 -7.10 -22.19
C ALA A 160 2.59 -7.00 -23.48
N LEU A 161 2.39 -7.90 -24.45
CA LEU A 161 3.05 -7.86 -25.76
C LEU A 161 2.71 -6.60 -26.57
N GLY A 162 1.48 -6.10 -26.44
CA GLY A 162 1.07 -4.83 -27.04
C GLY A 162 1.58 -3.60 -26.29
N GLY A 163 2.30 -3.78 -25.19
CA GLY A 163 2.99 -2.72 -24.45
C GLY A 163 2.19 -2.07 -23.33
N GLY A 164 1.03 -2.64 -22.95
CA GLY A 164 0.26 -2.16 -21.81
C GLY A 164 1.06 -2.15 -20.50
N ASP A 165 0.67 -1.33 -19.53
CA ASP A 165 1.50 -1.10 -18.33
C ASP A 165 1.06 -1.95 -17.14
N ILE A 166 -0.26 -2.12 -16.94
CA ILE A 166 -0.82 -2.89 -15.83
C ILE A 166 -1.93 -3.82 -16.32
N VAL A 167 -1.78 -5.13 -16.09
CA VAL A 167 -2.87 -6.09 -16.23
C VAL A 167 -3.34 -6.52 -14.85
N LYS A 168 -4.65 -6.57 -14.63
CA LYS A 168 -5.23 -7.05 -13.37
C LYS A 168 -6.25 -8.16 -13.59
N ASP A 169 -6.48 -8.97 -12.58
CA ASP A 169 -7.66 -9.86 -12.56
C ASP A 169 -8.97 -9.03 -12.59
N ASP A 170 -10.07 -9.57 -13.11
CA ASP A 170 -11.41 -9.06 -12.79
C ASP A 170 -11.77 -9.39 -11.34
N GLN A 171 -12.46 -8.50 -10.64
CA GLN A 171 -12.88 -8.70 -9.26
C GLN A 171 -13.81 -9.90 -9.07
N ASN A 172 -14.43 -10.42 -10.14
CA ASN A 172 -15.23 -11.64 -10.10
C ASN A 172 -14.42 -12.91 -10.39
N LEU A 173 -13.13 -12.80 -10.75
CA LEU A 173 -12.22 -13.94 -10.81
C LEU A 173 -11.79 -14.33 -9.40
N VAL A 174 -12.59 -15.20 -8.79
CA VAL A 174 -12.36 -15.74 -7.46
C VAL A 174 -12.12 -17.25 -7.59
N SER A 175 -11.02 -17.70 -7.01
CA SER A 175 -10.65 -19.11 -6.94
C SER A 175 -11.54 -19.88 -5.96
N SER A 176 -11.71 -21.19 -6.19
CA SER A 176 -12.38 -22.05 -5.22
C SER A 176 -11.53 -22.31 -3.97
N ASP A 177 -10.21 -22.27 -4.14
CA ASP A 177 -9.21 -22.64 -3.14
C ASP A 177 -7.82 -22.07 -3.52
N PHE A 178 -6.85 -22.26 -2.64
CA PHE A 178 -5.50 -21.75 -2.83
C PHE A 178 -4.78 -22.38 -4.03
N GLU A 179 -5.00 -23.66 -4.31
CA GLU A 179 -4.34 -24.34 -5.44
C GLU A 179 -4.85 -23.85 -6.81
N SER A 180 -6.15 -23.59 -6.94
CA SER A 180 -6.72 -22.94 -8.12
C SER A 180 -6.29 -21.48 -8.26
N PHE A 181 -6.09 -20.77 -7.14
CA PHE A 181 -5.43 -19.46 -7.16
C PHE A 181 -4.02 -19.54 -7.71
N LYS A 182 -3.19 -20.44 -7.18
CA LYS A 182 -1.81 -20.64 -7.64
C LYS A 182 -1.72 -20.91 -9.13
N ARG A 183 -2.53 -21.84 -9.65
CA ARG A 183 -2.55 -22.16 -11.09
C ARG A 183 -2.89 -20.95 -11.97
N ARG A 184 -3.94 -20.20 -11.63
CA ARG A 184 -4.35 -19.02 -12.40
C ARG A 184 -3.25 -17.94 -12.39
N VAL A 185 -2.76 -17.61 -11.19
CA VAL A 185 -1.78 -16.54 -11.00
C VAL A 185 -0.46 -16.90 -11.67
N ASP A 186 0.02 -18.14 -11.52
CA ASP A 186 1.22 -18.64 -12.20
C ASP A 186 1.10 -18.58 -13.73
N ALA A 187 -0.05 -18.99 -14.29
CA ALA A 187 -0.28 -18.94 -15.73
C ALA A 187 -0.22 -17.50 -16.28
N CYS A 188 -0.84 -16.54 -15.58
CA CYS A 188 -0.82 -15.13 -15.96
C CYS A 188 0.57 -14.51 -15.77
N ALA A 189 1.22 -14.75 -14.63
CA ALA A 189 2.54 -14.24 -14.32
C ALA A 189 3.59 -14.71 -15.34
N LYS A 190 3.60 -16.00 -15.70
CA LYS A 190 4.50 -16.56 -16.73
C LYS A 190 4.29 -15.92 -18.10
N ALA A 191 3.04 -15.73 -18.50
CA ALA A 191 2.73 -15.12 -19.79
C ALA A 191 3.16 -13.65 -19.87
N VAL A 192 2.94 -12.88 -18.80
CA VAL A 192 3.39 -11.48 -18.69
C VAL A 192 4.91 -11.39 -18.65
N ALA A 193 5.59 -12.26 -17.88
CA ALA A 193 7.04 -12.30 -17.81
C ALA A 193 7.68 -12.61 -19.17
N ALA A 194 7.13 -13.58 -19.93
CA ALA A 194 7.59 -13.90 -21.28
C ALA A 194 7.41 -12.70 -22.25
N ALA A 195 6.29 -12.00 -22.17
CA ALA A 195 6.04 -10.80 -22.95
C ALA A 195 6.99 -9.64 -22.61
N ASN A 196 7.27 -9.43 -21.32
CA ASN A 196 8.24 -8.44 -20.85
C ASN A 196 9.66 -8.77 -21.35
N GLN A 197 10.07 -10.04 -21.27
CA GLN A 197 11.37 -10.48 -21.82
C GLN A 197 11.49 -10.21 -23.33
N GLN A 198 10.40 -10.45 -24.08
CA GLN A 198 10.39 -10.24 -25.52
C GLN A 198 10.40 -8.75 -25.91
N THR A 199 9.72 -7.90 -25.16
CA THR A 199 9.53 -6.48 -25.50
C THR A 199 10.54 -5.54 -24.83
N GLY A 200 11.22 -6.00 -23.78
CA GLY A 200 12.06 -5.15 -22.92
C GLY A 200 11.26 -4.18 -22.04
N ARG A 201 9.93 -4.33 -21.96
CA ARG A 201 9.05 -3.54 -21.08
C ARG A 201 8.85 -4.23 -19.73
N ASN A 202 8.25 -3.52 -18.78
CA ASN A 202 7.93 -4.06 -17.46
C ASN A 202 6.43 -3.97 -17.14
N THR A 203 5.59 -4.70 -17.87
CA THR A 203 4.16 -4.80 -17.56
C THR A 203 3.96 -5.46 -16.19
N LEU A 204 3.17 -4.84 -15.31
CA LEU A 204 2.83 -5.39 -13.99
C LEU A 204 1.56 -6.24 -14.06
N TYR A 205 1.52 -7.35 -13.30
CA TYR A 205 0.32 -8.18 -13.14
C TYR A 205 -0.22 -8.13 -11.71
N PHE A 206 -1.49 -7.77 -11.55
CA PHE A 206 -2.18 -7.64 -10.27
C PHE A 206 -3.27 -8.72 -10.11
N PRO A 207 -2.94 -9.88 -9.50
CA PRO A 207 -3.92 -10.90 -9.18
C PRO A 207 -4.91 -10.41 -8.10
N HIS A 208 -6.13 -10.94 -8.12
CA HIS A 208 -7.16 -10.59 -7.15
C HIS A 208 -7.01 -11.40 -5.85
N LEU A 209 -6.68 -10.71 -4.75
CA LEU A 209 -6.68 -11.30 -3.42
C LEU A 209 -8.12 -11.38 -2.88
N ALA A 210 -8.74 -12.53 -3.08
CA ALA A 210 -10.08 -12.84 -2.59
C ALA A 210 -10.09 -14.24 -1.95
N ALA A 211 -10.05 -14.26 -0.63
CA ALA A 211 -10.09 -15.45 0.21
C ALA A 211 -10.72 -15.09 1.58
N PRO A 212 -11.11 -16.09 2.39
CA PRO A 212 -11.38 -15.87 3.82
C PRO A 212 -10.20 -15.16 4.51
N ASP A 213 -10.49 -14.36 5.53
CA ASP A 213 -9.48 -13.48 6.16
C ASP A 213 -8.24 -14.23 6.65
N GLN A 214 -8.44 -15.39 7.29
CA GLN A 214 -7.35 -16.21 7.81
C GLN A 214 -6.39 -16.75 6.74
N ASP A 215 -6.83 -16.74 5.48
CA ASP A 215 -6.09 -17.26 4.34
C ASP A 215 -5.43 -16.13 3.52
N LEU A 216 -5.71 -14.85 3.78
CA LEU A 216 -5.21 -13.78 2.91
C LEU A 216 -3.68 -13.63 2.95
N ASP A 217 -3.04 -13.88 4.10
CA ASP A 217 -1.59 -13.80 4.25
C ASP A 217 -0.87 -14.82 3.33
N GLN A 218 -1.30 -16.10 3.29
CA GLN A 218 -0.66 -17.10 2.39
C GLN A 218 -0.85 -16.76 0.90
N TYR A 219 -1.93 -16.07 0.52
CA TYR A 219 -2.14 -15.65 -0.86
C TYR A 219 -1.22 -14.48 -1.23
N ALA A 220 -1.05 -13.52 -0.31
CA ALA A 220 -0.10 -12.41 -0.48
C ALA A 220 1.36 -12.92 -0.57
N GLU A 221 1.72 -13.88 0.28
CA GLU A 221 3.05 -14.51 0.27
C GLU A 221 3.35 -15.19 -1.07
N PHE A 222 2.41 -15.99 -1.60
CA PHE A 222 2.57 -16.62 -2.91
C PHE A 222 2.74 -15.61 -4.07
N VAL A 223 2.00 -14.49 -4.03
CA VAL A 223 2.16 -13.42 -5.03
C VAL A 223 3.59 -12.87 -5.01
N LEU A 224 4.17 -12.70 -3.82
CA LEU A 224 5.52 -12.18 -3.63
C LEU A 224 6.60 -13.20 -4.02
N GLU A 225 6.38 -14.49 -3.75
CA GLU A 225 7.24 -15.59 -4.18
C GLU A 225 7.39 -15.66 -5.71
N LEU A 226 6.33 -15.31 -6.46
CA LEU A 226 6.36 -15.19 -7.91
C LEU A 226 7.09 -13.93 -8.41
N GLY A 227 7.61 -13.08 -7.50
CA GLY A 227 8.26 -11.81 -7.84
C GLY A 227 7.28 -10.70 -8.20
N LEU A 228 5.97 -10.91 -8.03
CA LEU A 228 4.97 -9.87 -8.22
C LEU A 228 4.99 -8.91 -7.02
N ARG A 229 4.45 -7.70 -7.24
CA ARG A 229 4.38 -6.66 -6.21
C ARG A 229 3.00 -6.06 -6.03
N GLY A 230 2.14 -6.12 -7.04
CA GLY A 230 0.81 -5.54 -6.96
C GLY A 230 -0.31 -6.56 -6.92
N VAL A 231 -1.44 -6.14 -6.35
CA VAL A 231 -2.63 -6.94 -6.15
C VAL A 231 -3.88 -6.10 -6.36
N LEU A 232 -4.93 -6.74 -6.85
CA LEU A 232 -6.27 -6.19 -6.78
C LEU A 232 -6.89 -6.59 -5.43
N MET A 233 -7.46 -5.61 -4.73
CA MET A 233 -8.24 -5.84 -3.51
C MET A 233 -9.58 -5.10 -3.60
N CYS A 234 -10.61 -5.60 -2.92
CA CYS A 234 -11.90 -4.93 -2.81
C CYS A 234 -12.07 -4.41 -1.36
N PRO A 235 -11.67 -3.16 -1.03
CA PRO A 235 -11.57 -2.73 0.36
C PRO A 235 -12.89 -2.75 1.14
N LEU A 236 -14.01 -2.53 0.46
CA LEU A 236 -15.33 -2.59 1.10
C LEU A 236 -15.85 -4.02 1.30
N VAL A 237 -15.30 -4.99 0.58
CA VAL A 237 -15.63 -6.41 0.77
C VAL A 237 -14.73 -7.03 1.83
N LEU A 238 -13.44 -6.70 1.82
CA LEU A 238 -12.44 -7.23 2.76
C LEU A 238 -12.41 -6.48 4.10
N GLY A 239 -12.82 -5.21 4.11
CA GLY A 239 -12.62 -4.28 5.21
C GLY A 239 -11.38 -3.40 4.99
N LEU A 240 -11.53 -2.09 5.24
CA LEU A 240 -10.48 -1.09 5.02
C LEU A 240 -9.22 -1.36 5.85
N ASP A 241 -9.39 -1.70 7.14
CA ASP A 241 -8.24 -1.92 8.02
C ASP A 241 -7.46 -3.19 7.66
N ARG A 242 -8.13 -4.20 7.10
CA ARG A 242 -7.45 -5.41 6.62
C ARG A 242 -6.64 -5.14 5.35
N VAL A 243 -7.16 -4.35 4.42
CA VAL A 243 -6.38 -3.88 3.26
C VAL A 243 -5.16 -3.08 3.71
N ARG A 244 -5.32 -2.17 4.68
CA ARG A 244 -4.22 -1.42 5.28
C ARG A 244 -3.15 -2.34 5.87
N GLN A 245 -3.56 -3.34 6.65
CA GLN A 245 -2.65 -4.29 7.29
C GLN A 245 -1.89 -5.11 6.25
N LEU A 246 -2.57 -5.71 5.27
CA LEU A 246 -1.93 -6.49 4.21
C LEU A 246 -0.95 -5.65 3.42
N ASN A 247 -1.34 -4.43 3.03
CA ASN A 247 -0.45 -3.55 2.28
C ASN A 247 0.80 -3.20 3.11
N GLN A 248 0.64 -2.74 4.34
CA GLN A 248 1.77 -2.33 5.19
C GLN A 248 2.68 -3.48 5.58
N ARG A 249 2.12 -4.68 5.77
CA ARG A 249 2.88 -5.87 6.16
C ARG A 249 3.76 -6.38 5.01
N TYR A 250 3.21 -6.40 3.81
CA TYR A 250 3.83 -7.03 2.65
C TYR A 250 4.40 -6.05 1.62
N GLY A 251 4.26 -4.73 1.85
CA GLY A 251 4.70 -3.70 0.92
C GLY A 251 4.10 -3.89 -0.47
N LEU A 252 2.81 -4.20 -0.56
CA LEU A 252 2.15 -4.48 -1.84
C LEU A 252 1.82 -3.16 -2.59
N ILE A 253 1.55 -3.26 -3.89
CA ILE A 253 0.87 -2.20 -4.64
C ILE A 253 -0.61 -2.54 -4.63
N CYS A 254 -1.41 -1.78 -3.89
CA CYS A 254 -2.84 -2.00 -3.77
C CYS A 254 -3.60 -1.27 -4.87
N MET A 255 -4.11 -2.01 -5.84
CA MET A 255 -5.18 -1.52 -6.73
C MET A 255 -6.53 -1.78 -6.08
N ALA A 256 -7.15 -0.74 -5.54
CA ALA A 256 -8.42 -0.80 -4.83
C ALA A 256 -9.60 -0.77 -5.81
N HIS A 257 -10.39 -1.85 -5.83
CA HIS A 257 -11.62 -1.96 -6.61
C HIS A 257 -12.82 -1.38 -5.85
N PRO A 258 -13.73 -0.63 -6.50
CA PRO A 258 -14.86 0.04 -5.85
C PRO A 258 -16.07 -0.89 -5.64
N ALA A 259 -15.87 -2.21 -5.56
CA ALA A 259 -16.98 -3.14 -5.35
C ALA A 259 -17.71 -2.78 -4.05
N MET A 260 -19.04 -2.86 -4.03
CA MET A 260 -19.91 -2.45 -2.91
C MET A 260 -20.03 -0.93 -2.66
N SER A 261 -19.20 -0.08 -3.26
CA SER A 261 -19.20 1.38 -3.01
C SER A 261 -20.53 2.08 -3.30
N GLY A 262 -21.28 1.58 -4.30
CA GLY A 262 -22.57 2.17 -4.66
C GLY A 262 -23.60 2.17 -3.53
N ALA A 263 -23.48 1.27 -2.55
CA ALA A 263 -24.33 1.28 -1.35
C ALA A 263 -24.14 2.56 -0.52
N PHE A 264 -22.98 3.20 -0.60
CA PHE A 264 -22.63 4.40 0.15
C PHE A 264 -22.70 5.67 -0.71
N THR A 265 -22.44 5.59 -2.01
CA THR A 265 -22.19 6.81 -2.80
C THR A 265 -23.33 7.23 -3.74
N GLN A 266 -24.27 6.32 -4.05
CA GLN A 266 -25.30 6.56 -5.06
C GLN A 266 -26.34 7.59 -4.64
N SER A 267 -26.76 7.57 -3.36
CA SER A 267 -27.73 8.55 -2.88
C SER A 267 -27.10 9.95 -2.83
N ARG A 268 -27.85 10.97 -3.24
CA ARG A 268 -27.42 12.38 -3.18
C ARG A 268 -27.62 13.02 -1.81
N ASP A 269 -28.47 12.41 -1.00
CA ASP A 269 -28.89 12.89 0.31
C ASP A 269 -28.40 12.01 1.45
N HIS A 270 -27.80 10.85 1.16
CA HIS A 270 -27.39 9.90 2.17
C HIS A 270 -26.08 9.20 1.79
N GLY A 271 -25.27 8.84 2.78
CA GLY A 271 -24.06 8.04 2.62
C GLY A 271 -22.77 8.88 2.58
N MET A 272 -21.86 8.59 1.66
CA MET A 272 -20.57 9.29 1.55
C MET A 272 -20.36 9.85 0.14
N ALA A 273 -19.65 10.97 0.02
CA ALA A 273 -19.14 11.45 -1.25
C ALA A 273 -18.04 10.51 -1.80
N HIS A 274 -17.87 10.50 -3.13
CA HIS A 274 -16.98 9.58 -3.81
C HIS A 274 -15.51 9.82 -3.45
N ASP A 275 -15.10 11.08 -3.43
CA ASP A 275 -13.80 11.60 -3.03
C ASP A 275 -13.45 11.30 -1.56
N VAL A 276 -14.44 11.31 -0.66
CA VAL A 276 -14.23 10.89 0.73
C VAL A 276 -13.97 9.38 0.81
N LEU A 277 -14.84 8.56 0.21
CA LEU A 277 -14.78 7.10 0.36
C LEU A 277 -13.67 6.47 -0.49
N LEU A 278 -13.73 6.68 -1.81
CA LEU A 278 -12.80 6.10 -2.78
C LEU A 278 -11.51 6.90 -2.91
N GLY A 279 -11.47 8.13 -2.40
CA GLY A 279 -10.27 8.96 -2.35
C GLY A 279 -9.61 8.86 -0.97
N SER A 280 -10.00 9.74 -0.06
CA SER A 280 -9.35 9.91 1.25
C SER A 280 -9.28 8.62 2.07
N LEU A 281 -10.39 7.90 2.26
CA LEU A 281 -10.41 6.68 3.08
C LEU A 281 -9.66 5.52 2.44
N PHE A 282 -9.77 5.34 1.11
CA PHE A 282 -9.00 4.31 0.41
C PHE A 282 -7.50 4.62 0.42
N ARG A 283 -7.10 5.89 0.28
CA ARG A 283 -5.70 6.33 0.39
C ARG A 283 -5.14 6.09 1.79
N LEU A 284 -5.91 6.37 2.85
CA LEU A 284 -5.54 6.03 4.24
C LEU A 284 -5.43 4.51 4.45
N ALA A 285 -6.30 3.73 3.80
CA ALA A 285 -6.19 2.26 3.76
C ALA A 285 -4.99 1.76 2.94
N GLY A 286 -4.25 2.65 2.29
CA GLY A 286 -3.06 2.33 1.52
C GLY A 286 -3.30 2.02 0.05
N ALA A 287 -4.41 2.43 -0.56
CA ALA A 287 -4.61 2.22 -1.99
C ALA A 287 -3.60 3.05 -2.82
N ASP A 288 -2.68 2.40 -3.52
CA ASP A 288 -1.79 3.05 -4.48
C ASP A 288 -2.53 3.47 -5.75
N ILE A 289 -3.54 2.70 -6.14
CA ILE A 289 -4.42 3.00 -7.28
C ILE A 289 -5.86 2.83 -6.80
N SER A 290 -6.72 3.83 -7.01
CA SER A 290 -8.15 3.73 -6.69
C SER A 290 -8.98 3.72 -7.95
N VAL A 291 -9.72 2.63 -8.16
CA VAL A 291 -10.56 2.43 -9.34
C VAL A 291 -11.94 3.02 -9.09
N PHE A 292 -12.49 3.74 -10.07
CA PHE A 292 -13.86 4.27 -10.03
C PHE A 292 -14.49 4.33 -11.42
N PRO A 293 -15.84 4.29 -11.52
CA PRO A 293 -16.53 4.45 -12.80
C PRO A 293 -16.20 5.78 -13.49
N ALA A 294 -15.89 5.74 -14.79
CA ALA A 294 -15.68 6.94 -15.59
C ALA A 294 -17.03 7.65 -15.88
N PRO A 295 -17.01 8.99 -16.09
CA PRO A 295 -18.22 9.73 -16.41
C PRO A 295 -18.82 9.29 -17.75
N GLY A 296 -20.15 9.27 -17.84
CA GLY A 296 -20.87 8.82 -19.04
C GLY A 296 -20.84 7.30 -19.29
N GLY A 297 -20.26 6.53 -18.37
CA GLY A 297 -20.26 5.08 -18.41
C GLY A 297 -21.57 4.44 -17.94
N ARG A 298 -21.49 3.16 -17.53
CA ARG A 298 -22.66 2.38 -17.06
C ARG A 298 -23.24 2.87 -15.73
N PHE A 299 -22.44 3.54 -14.90
CA PHE A 299 -22.82 3.98 -13.56
C PHE A 299 -22.90 5.50 -13.50
N PRO A 300 -23.81 6.08 -12.69
CA PRO A 300 -24.16 7.50 -12.75
C PRO A 300 -23.16 8.39 -11.99
N TYR A 301 -21.90 8.38 -12.41
CA TYR A 301 -20.86 9.28 -11.92
C TYR A 301 -20.81 10.54 -12.79
N SER A 302 -20.82 11.72 -12.16
CA SER A 302 -20.65 12.98 -12.87
C SER A 302 -19.17 13.30 -13.13
N ALA A 303 -18.90 14.16 -14.11
CA ALA A 303 -17.53 14.60 -14.40
C ALA A 303 -16.90 15.34 -13.20
N SER A 304 -17.69 16.14 -12.47
CA SER A 304 -17.21 16.84 -11.28
C SER A 304 -16.86 15.87 -10.14
N GLU A 305 -17.68 14.84 -9.90
CA GLU A 305 -17.34 13.82 -8.88
C GLU A 305 -16.05 13.08 -9.20
N CYS A 306 -15.84 12.75 -10.47
CA CYS A 306 -14.61 12.10 -10.90
C CYS A 306 -13.39 13.02 -10.75
N ALA A 307 -13.56 14.32 -11.05
CA ALA A 307 -12.51 15.32 -10.86
C ALA A 307 -12.17 15.52 -9.38
N ASP A 308 -13.17 15.66 -8.51
CA ASP A 308 -13.00 15.80 -7.06
C ASP A 308 -12.31 14.58 -6.47
N LEU A 309 -12.71 13.37 -6.89
CA LEU A 309 -12.07 12.12 -6.49
C LEU A 309 -10.61 12.03 -6.95
N ALA A 310 -10.33 12.36 -8.21
CA ALA A 310 -8.96 12.41 -8.72
C ALA A 310 -8.09 13.45 -8.01
N ALA A 311 -8.69 14.59 -7.62
CA ALA A 311 -8.03 15.60 -6.81
C ALA A 311 -7.75 15.09 -5.39
N ALA A 312 -8.69 14.43 -4.72
CA ALA A 312 -8.51 13.89 -3.36
C ALA A 312 -7.38 12.83 -3.29
N LEU A 313 -7.24 12.01 -4.34
CA LEU A 313 -6.19 11.00 -4.44
C LEU A 313 -4.78 11.59 -4.57
N ARG A 314 -4.66 12.80 -5.16
CA ARG A 314 -3.36 13.45 -5.46
C ARG A 314 -3.05 14.67 -4.61
N SER A 315 -4.03 15.32 -4.01
CA SER A 315 -3.79 16.52 -3.21
C SER A 315 -2.92 16.19 -1.99
N PRO A 316 -2.10 17.13 -1.49
CA PRO A 316 -1.32 16.91 -0.27
C PRO A 316 -2.21 16.48 0.90
N MET A 317 -1.82 15.42 1.61
CA MET A 317 -2.51 14.91 2.79
C MET A 317 -1.45 14.54 3.84
N GLY A 318 -0.95 15.55 4.55
CA GLY A 318 0.24 15.40 5.38
C GLY A 318 1.43 14.92 4.54
N SER A 319 2.15 13.91 5.03
CA SER A 319 3.27 13.26 4.33
C SER A 319 2.86 12.00 3.56
N LEU A 320 1.56 11.71 3.42
CA LEU A 320 1.11 10.48 2.77
C LEU A 320 1.42 10.52 1.26
N PRO A 321 1.98 9.44 0.68
CA PRO A 321 2.17 9.34 -0.76
C PRO A 321 0.85 9.53 -1.53
N GLN A 322 0.95 10.08 -2.74
CA GLN A 322 -0.20 10.26 -3.63
C GLN A 322 -0.64 8.91 -4.23
N SER A 323 -1.93 8.78 -4.50
CA SER A 323 -2.53 7.63 -5.18
C SER A 323 -2.88 7.98 -6.63
N LEU A 324 -2.82 7.00 -7.52
CA LEU A 324 -3.25 7.14 -8.90
C LEU A 324 -4.78 6.97 -9.02
N PRO A 325 -5.52 7.96 -9.57
CA PRO A 325 -6.90 7.75 -9.99
C PRO A 325 -6.97 6.78 -11.17
N SER A 326 -7.91 5.84 -11.12
CA SER A 326 -8.15 4.90 -12.20
C SER A 326 -9.61 4.93 -12.66
N PRO A 327 -9.96 5.83 -13.59
CA PRO A 327 -11.27 5.79 -14.22
C PRO A 327 -11.44 4.47 -14.99
N ALA A 328 -12.63 3.89 -14.91
CA ALA A 328 -12.94 2.57 -15.46
C ALA A 328 -14.35 2.48 -16.06
N GLY A 329 -14.48 1.77 -17.18
CA GLY A 329 -15.76 1.48 -17.82
C GLY A 329 -16.31 2.62 -18.67
N GLY A 330 -16.85 2.30 -19.86
CA GLY A 330 -17.40 3.30 -20.79
C GLY A 330 -16.37 4.07 -21.61
N MET A 331 -15.07 3.87 -21.38
CA MET A 331 -13.99 4.52 -22.14
C MET A 331 -13.75 3.81 -23.47
N SER A 332 -13.56 4.58 -24.55
CA SER A 332 -13.26 4.10 -25.90
C SER A 332 -12.00 4.76 -26.48
N PHE A 333 -11.56 4.28 -27.64
CA PHE A 333 -10.42 4.83 -28.38
C PHE A 333 -10.60 6.33 -28.69
N GLU A 334 -11.83 6.75 -28.98
CA GLU A 334 -12.18 8.13 -29.30
C GLU A 334 -12.17 9.05 -28.08
N SER A 335 -12.43 8.50 -26.89
CA SER A 335 -12.46 9.27 -25.64
C SER A 335 -11.08 9.60 -25.07
N LEU A 336 -10.00 8.98 -25.59
CA LEU A 336 -8.64 9.15 -25.08
C LEU A 336 -8.17 10.61 -24.95
N PRO A 337 -8.43 11.54 -25.89
CA PRO A 337 -8.00 12.93 -25.73
C PRO A 337 -8.61 13.60 -24.51
N GLY A 338 -9.91 13.38 -24.26
CA GLY A 338 -10.59 13.90 -23.07
C GLY A 338 -10.06 13.28 -21.79
N LEU A 339 -9.87 11.95 -21.77
CA LEU A 339 -9.33 11.26 -20.60
C LEU A 339 -7.90 11.73 -20.25
N CYS A 340 -7.03 11.93 -21.24
CA CYS A 340 -5.69 12.43 -21.00
C CYS A 340 -5.71 13.88 -20.50
N ALA A 341 -6.62 14.72 -21.01
CA ALA A 341 -6.77 16.10 -20.55
C ALA A 341 -7.34 16.18 -19.11
N ASP A 342 -8.35 15.37 -18.81
CA ASP A 342 -9.07 15.41 -17.53
C ASP A 342 -8.22 14.87 -16.37
N TYR A 343 -7.46 13.79 -16.61
CA TYR A 343 -6.72 13.10 -15.56
C TYR A 343 -5.22 13.39 -15.57
N GLY A 344 -4.67 13.87 -16.69
CA GLY A 344 -3.24 14.12 -16.85
C GLY A 344 -2.40 12.85 -16.83
N ASN A 345 -1.10 13.01 -16.61
CA ASN A 345 -0.18 11.89 -16.62
C ASN A 345 -0.42 10.96 -15.42
N ASP A 346 -0.61 11.49 -14.21
CA ASP A 346 -0.74 10.69 -13.00
C ASP A 346 -2.14 10.07 -12.86
N ALA A 347 -2.41 9.09 -13.73
CA ALA A 347 -3.62 8.31 -13.76
C ALA A 347 -3.40 6.93 -14.40
N VAL A 348 -4.34 6.01 -14.16
CA VAL A 348 -4.38 4.67 -14.76
C VAL A 348 -5.69 4.52 -15.54
N LEU A 349 -5.62 4.57 -16.87
CA LEU A 349 -6.78 4.36 -17.74
C LEU A 349 -7.10 2.87 -17.82
N LEU A 350 -8.11 2.42 -17.07
CA LEU A 350 -8.52 1.01 -17.02
C LEU A 350 -9.52 0.69 -18.14
N ILE A 351 -9.01 0.30 -19.30
CA ILE A 351 -9.79 0.06 -20.52
C ILE A 351 -9.96 -1.45 -20.73
N GLY A 352 -11.22 -1.90 -20.66
CA GLY A 352 -11.57 -3.31 -20.79
C GLY A 352 -12.14 -3.68 -22.15
N GLY A 353 -13.49 -3.78 -22.23
CA GLY A 353 -14.16 -4.38 -23.38
C GLY A 353 -13.96 -3.63 -24.71
N SER A 354 -13.83 -2.31 -24.67
CA SER A 354 -13.55 -1.49 -25.85
C SER A 354 -12.16 -1.71 -26.43
N LEU A 355 -11.17 -2.03 -25.59
CA LEU A 355 -9.84 -2.40 -26.03
C LEU A 355 -9.85 -3.80 -26.64
N GLN A 356 -10.53 -4.76 -26.00
CA GLN A 356 -10.70 -6.12 -26.54
C GLN A 356 -11.50 -6.16 -27.84
N ALA A 357 -12.43 -5.24 -28.04
CA ALA A 357 -13.25 -5.14 -29.25
C ALA A 357 -12.59 -4.34 -30.38
N HIS A 358 -11.46 -3.68 -30.11
CA HIS A 358 -10.79 -2.82 -31.09
C HIS A 358 -10.14 -3.63 -32.22
N ASP A 359 -9.55 -4.77 -31.87
CA ASP A 359 -8.94 -5.70 -32.81
C ASP A 359 -9.13 -7.14 -32.30
N ALA A 360 -9.14 -8.11 -33.21
CA ALA A 360 -9.21 -9.53 -32.86
C ALA A 360 -7.94 -10.00 -32.13
N ASP A 361 -6.79 -9.38 -32.41
CA ASP A 361 -5.56 -9.55 -31.64
C ASP A 361 -5.43 -8.45 -30.58
N LEU A 362 -5.55 -8.86 -29.32
CA LEU A 362 -5.44 -7.96 -28.17
C LEU A 362 -4.10 -7.21 -28.12
N SER A 363 -3.02 -7.79 -28.64
CA SER A 363 -1.72 -7.12 -28.69
C SER A 363 -1.71 -5.94 -29.66
N VAL A 364 -2.35 -6.08 -30.83
CA VAL A 364 -2.53 -5.01 -31.83
C VAL A 364 -3.45 -3.93 -31.27
N GLY A 365 -4.55 -4.33 -30.63
CA GLY A 365 -5.46 -3.39 -29.97
C GLY A 365 -4.75 -2.57 -28.89
N THR A 366 -3.98 -3.23 -28.02
CA THR A 366 -3.23 -2.56 -26.96
C THR A 366 -2.19 -1.59 -27.53
N ALA A 367 -1.42 -2.02 -28.54
CA ALA A 367 -0.43 -1.17 -29.20
C ALA A 367 -1.06 0.07 -29.84
N SER A 368 -2.25 -0.07 -30.43
CA SER A 368 -2.99 1.04 -31.04
C SER A 368 -3.42 2.08 -30.00
N TYR A 369 -4.00 1.63 -28.87
CA TYR A 369 -4.34 2.52 -27.75
C TYR A 369 -3.12 3.22 -27.17
N LEU A 370 -2.04 2.46 -26.93
CA LEU A 370 -0.80 3.00 -26.40
C LEU A 370 -0.18 4.04 -27.33
N HIS A 371 -0.12 3.76 -28.63
CA HIS A 371 0.37 4.72 -29.62
C HIS A 371 -0.44 6.02 -29.60
N ARG A 372 -1.77 5.93 -29.54
CA ARG A 372 -2.62 7.12 -29.46
C ARG A 372 -2.41 7.91 -28.17
N ILE A 373 -2.25 7.25 -27.02
CA ILE A 373 -1.94 7.92 -25.74
C ILE A 373 -0.60 8.67 -25.86
N ARG A 374 0.42 8.03 -26.43
CA ARG A 374 1.74 8.64 -26.67
C ARG A 374 1.67 9.86 -27.55
N ASP A 375 0.91 9.79 -28.64
CA ASP A 375 0.73 10.90 -29.58
C ASP A 375 0.01 12.09 -28.93
N ILE A 376 -0.97 11.83 -28.06
CA ILE A 376 -1.72 12.86 -27.33
C ILE A 376 -0.84 13.56 -26.28
N CYS A 377 -0.08 12.78 -25.50
CA CYS A 377 0.67 13.29 -24.35
C CYS A 377 2.07 13.79 -24.72
N GLY A 378 2.59 13.39 -25.89
CA GLY A 378 3.93 13.75 -26.34
C GLY A 378 5.03 13.05 -25.54
N GLU A 379 4.93 11.72 -25.36
CA GLU A 379 5.92 10.93 -24.58
C GLU A 379 7.34 11.16 -25.13
N GLN A 380 8.21 11.75 -24.31
CA GLN A 380 9.64 11.73 -24.57
C GLN A 380 10.23 10.53 -23.82
N LEU A 381 10.83 9.60 -24.57
CA LEU A 381 11.54 8.47 -23.93
C LEU A 381 12.84 9.01 -23.35
N GLU A 382 12.80 9.52 -22.12
CA GLU A 382 14.00 9.69 -21.32
C GLU A 382 14.40 8.32 -20.74
N PRO A 383 15.69 7.94 -20.81
CA PRO A 383 16.18 6.82 -20.01
C PRO A 383 15.79 7.05 -18.55
N PRO A 384 15.35 6.02 -17.80
CA PRO A 384 14.99 6.19 -16.40
C PRO A 384 16.11 6.93 -15.65
N GLN A 385 15.77 8.04 -14.99
CA GLN A 385 16.72 8.90 -14.26
C GLN A 385 17.33 8.25 -13.01
N ARG A 386 16.94 7.02 -12.69
CA ARG A 386 17.74 6.16 -11.83
C ARG A 386 18.64 5.33 -12.73
N GLU A 387 19.88 5.79 -12.88
CA GLU A 387 20.97 4.86 -13.17
C GLU A 387 20.88 3.72 -12.14
N TRP A 388 21.22 2.50 -12.56
CA TRP A 388 21.43 1.43 -11.60
C TRP A 388 22.63 1.80 -10.75
N VAL A 389 22.39 2.49 -9.64
CA VAL A 389 23.42 2.78 -8.66
C VAL A 389 23.66 1.47 -7.94
N SER A 390 24.86 0.95 -8.05
CA SER A 390 25.28 -0.17 -7.22
C SER A 390 24.96 0.16 -5.76
N SER A 391 24.58 -0.82 -4.93
CA SER A 391 24.49 -0.61 -3.47
C SER A 391 25.81 -0.14 -2.84
N CYS A 392 26.90 -0.17 -3.60
CA CYS A 392 28.24 0.32 -3.29
C CYS A 392 28.59 1.68 -3.94
N GLU A 393 27.73 2.27 -4.76
CA GLU A 393 27.95 3.54 -5.47
C GLU A 393 27.18 4.70 -4.81
N PHE A 394 27.62 5.94 -5.07
CA PHE A 394 27.08 7.15 -4.45
C PHE A 394 26.52 8.12 -5.50
N ASP A 395 25.30 8.61 -5.28
CA ASP A 395 24.62 9.56 -6.18
C ASP A 395 25.02 11.04 -5.98
N SER A 396 25.80 11.37 -4.94
CA SER A 396 26.15 12.78 -4.65
C SER A 396 27.53 12.97 -4.02
N ALA A 397 28.02 14.22 -4.01
CA ALA A 397 29.33 14.58 -3.51
C ALA A 397 29.49 14.27 -2.01
N ILE A 398 30.55 13.52 -1.68
CA ILE A 398 30.87 12.96 -0.35
C ILE A 398 30.83 14.05 0.76
N PRO A 399 29.83 14.04 1.65
CA PRO A 399 29.88 14.83 2.88
C PRO A 399 30.77 14.09 3.88
N GLY A 400 31.86 14.71 4.31
CA GLY A 400 32.73 14.17 5.36
C GLY A 400 32.03 14.17 6.72
N GLY A 401 31.33 13.09 7.06
CA GLY A 401 30.76 12.89 8.39
C GLY A 401 31.85 12.59 9.43
N GLU A 402 31.80 13.28 10.58
CA GLU A 402 32.62 12.92 11.74
C GLU A 402 32.26 11.48 12.21
N GLY A 403 33.27 10.62 12.41
CA GLY A 403 33.09 9.26 12.95
C GLY A 403 33.11 8.12 11.93
N VAL A 404 33.13 8.41 10.62
CA VAL A 404 33.27 7.38 9.58
C VAL A 404 34.75 6.96 9.46
N HIS A 405 35.05 5.71 9.80
CA HIS A 405 36.41 5.15 9.71
C HIS A 405 36.61 4.40 8.39
N THR A 406 37.62 4.79 7.62
CA THR A 406 37.95 4.18 6.32
C THR A 406 38.57 2.78 6.42
N LEU A 407 39.11 2.43 7.57
CA LEU A 407 39.66 1.10 7.86
C LEU A 407 39.22 0.63 9.24
N LEU A 408 38.41 -0.43 9.27
CA LEU A 408 38.11 -1.17 10.49
C LEU A 408 39.17 -2.24 10.69
N LYS A 409 40.20 -1.94 11.50
CA LYS A 409 41.23 -2.94 11.82
C LYS A 409 40.61 -4.07 12.63
N PHE A 410 40.73 -5.30 12.10
CA PHE A 410 40.54 -6.51 12.89
C PHE A 410 41.54 -6.51 14.04
N LEU A 411 41.06 -6.85 15.24
CA LEU A 411 41.88 -6.95 16.44
C LEU A 411 42.20 -8.43 16.67
N ASP A 412 41.27 -9.15 17.28
CA ASP A 412 41.28 -10.57 17.59
C ASP A 412 39.84 -11.07 17.77
N ASP A 413 39.65 -12.39 17.85
CA ASP A 413 38.37 -13.02 18.23
C ASP A 413 37.12 -12.42 17.58
N PHE A 414 37.21 -12.10 16.28
CA PHE A 414 36.15 -11.44 15.53
C PHE A 414 35.64 -10.16 16.21
N ARG A 415 36.61 -9.31 16.57
CA ARG A 415 36.43 -7.93 17.04
C ARG A 415 37.14 -6.97 16.10
N TRP A 416 36.57 -5.77 15.99
CA TRP A 416 37.09 -4.70 15.15
C TRP A 416 37.23 -3.42 15.96
N ALA A 417 38.28 -2.65 15.67
CA ALA A 417 38.46 -1.33 16.26
C ALA A 417 37.23 -0.45 15.99
N HIS A 418 36.81 0.32 17.00
CA HIS A 418 35.68 1.26 16.93
C HIS A 418 34.31 0.62 16.68
N ARG A 419 34.16 -0.69 16.92
CA ARG A 419 32.90 -1.41 16.83
C ARG A 419 32.66 -2.16 18.13
N GLU A 420 31.48 -1.94 18.70
CA GLU A 420 31.04 -2.58 19.94
C GLU A 420 29.93 -3.59 19.65
N ASP A 421 29.84 -4.57 20.54
CA ASP A 421 28.79 -5.58 20.51
C ASP A 421 27.44 -4.92 20.81
N ARG A 422 26.46 -5.17 19.94
CA ARG A 422 25.08 -4.73 20.11
C ARG A 422 24.24 -5.91 20.61
N GLN A 423 23.30 -5.61 21.50
CA GLN A 423 22.26 -6.56 21.87
C GLN A 423 21.50 -7.01 20.61
N TYR A 424 21.35 -8.32 20.42
CA TYR A 424 20.72 -8.91 19.22
C TYR A 424 19.26 -8.45 19.05
N LYS A 425 18.41 -8.73 20.06
CA LYS A 425 17.03 -8.22 20.23
C LYS A 425 16.72 -8.06 21.72
N SER A 426 15.66 -7.31 22.07
CA SER A 426 15.31 -6.98 23.46
C SER A 426 14.43 -8.03 24.17
N ASN A 427 13.98 -9.08 23.48
CA ASN A 427 13.04 -10.08 24.00
C ASN A 427 13.71 -11.46 23.98
N GLU A 428 14.05 -12.02 25.14
CA GLU A 428 14.91 -13.22 25.27
C GLU A 428 14.23 -14.55 24.91
N ASP A 429 12.90 -14.58 24.73
CA ASP A 429 12.17 -15.84 24.49
C ASP A 429 12.37 -16.45 23.08
N ASP A 430 12.90 -15.69 22.11
CA ASP A 430 12.94 -16.08 20.68
C ASP A 430 14.35 -16.37 20.12
N PHE A 431 15.43 -16.23 20.89
CA PHE A 431 16.82 -16.49 20.46
C PHE A 431 17.73 -16.75 21.67
N ALA A 432 18.88 -17.40 21.49
CA ALA A 432 19.80 -17.69 22.58
C ALA A 432 21.26 -17.51 22.19
N HIS A 433 22.04 -16.90 23.09
CA HIS A 433 23.51 -16.77 23.00
C HIS A 433 24.03 -16.20 21.67
N VAL A 434 23.38 -15.14 21.17
CA VAL A 434 23.76 -14.47 19.93
C VAL A 434 24.40 -13.11 20.23
N ARG A 435 25.60 -12.92 19.70
CA ARG A 435 26.35 -11.67 19.63
C ARG A 435 26.22 -11.07 18.23
N ARG A 436 26.07 -9.75 18.14
CA ARG A 436 25.91 -9.01 16.88
C ARG A 436 26.81 -7.78 16.87
N VAL A 437 27.50 -7.55 15.75
CA VAL A 437 28.35 -6.38 15.52
C VAL A 437 27.95 -5.72 14.21
N GLU A 438 27.58 -4.45 14.24
CA GLU A 438 27.30 -3.64 13.05
C GLU A 438 28.60 -3.10 12.48
N LEU A 439 29.07 -3.60 11.33
CA LEU A 439 30.35 -3.21 10.77
C LEU A 439 30.23 -1.96 9.89
N ILE A 440 29.32 -1.99 8.91
CA ILE A 440 29.07 -0.91 7.93
C ILE A 440 27.56 -0.65 7.84
N GLY A 441 27.16 0.61 7.66
CA GLY A 441 25.76 1.02 7.41
C GLY A 441 25.07 1.69 8.60
N ARG A 442 25.70 1.70 9.78
CA ARG A 442 25.11 2.24 11.03
C ARG A 442 25.97 3.26 11.77
N HIS A 443 27.13 3.65 11.23
CA HIS A 443 28.08 4.57 11.87
C HIS A 443 28.36 5.81 11.01
N GLY A 444 27.40 6.19 10.17
CA GLY A 444 27.51 7.35 9.27
C GLY A 444 28.00 7.00 7.86
N GLU A 445 28.30 5.73 7.57
CA GLU A 445 28.59 5.29 6.20
C GLU A 445 27.36 5.47 5.32
N GLN A 446 27.57 5.73 4.03
CA GLN A 446 26.51 5.95 3.04
C GLN A 446 26.20 4.72 2.19
N ALA A 447 26.67 3.53 2.56
CA ALA A 447 26.29 2.30 1.86
C ALA A 447 24.78 2.07 1.99
N ASP A 448 24.16 1.59 0.92
CA ASP A 448 22.73 1.20 0.88
C ASP A 448 22.50 -0.23 1.39
N PHE A 449 23.54 -0.84 1.99
CA PHE A 449 23.48 -2.11 2.69
C PHE A 449 24.11 -2.00 4.08
N ASP A 450 23.62 -2.83 5.00
CA ASP A 450 24.26 -3.09 6.29
C ASP A 450 25.15 -4.35 6.15
N LEU A 451 26.44 -4.24 6.51
CA LEU A 451 27.30 -5.40 6.74
C LEU A 451 27.40 -5.65 8.24
N ARG A 452 27.01 -6.86 8.65
CA ARG A 452 26.92 -7.24 10.06
C ARG A 452 27.69 -8.52 10.30
N TYR A 453 28.31 -8.64 11.46
CA TYR A 453 28.85 -9.90 11.95
C TYR A 453 27.95 -10.43 13.06
N PHE A 454 27.67 -11.72 13.02
CA PHE A 454 26.95 -12.44 14.05
C PHE A 454 27.80 -13.59 14.55
N GLU A 455 27.62 -13.91 15.82
CA GLU A 455 28.29 -15.00 16.47
C GLU A 455 27.34 -15.69 17.43
N ILE A 456 27.28 -17.00 17.31
CA ILE A 456 26.39 -17.84 18.09
C ILE A 456 27.27 -18.79 18.90
N GLU A 457 27.17 -18.71 20.23
CA GLU A 457 27.88 -19.64 21.12
C GLU A 457 27.30 -21.06 21.01
N PRO A 458 28.05 -22.10 21.43
CA PRO A 458 27.54 -23.48 21.47
C PRO A 458 26.16 -23.59 22.13
N GLY A 459 25.21 -24.23 21.42
CA GLY A 459 23.81 -24.35 21.86
C GLY A 459 22.94 -23.12 21.62
N GLY A 460 23.49 -22.03 21.09
CA GLY A 460 22.77 -20.83 20.72
C GLY A 460 22.04 -20.92 19.38
N TYR A 461 21.14 -19.97 19.15
CA TYR A 461 20.36 -19.86 17.92
C TYR A 461 19.81 -18.45 17.74
N THR A 462 19.67 -18.04 16.47
CA THR A 462 18.96 -16.82 16.06
C THR A 462 17.44 -17.00 16.14
N SER A 463 16.67 -15.94 15.94
CA SER A 463 15.21 -16.07 15.85
C SER A 463 14.78 -16.88 14.63
N LEU A 464 13.76 -17.72 14.79
CA LEU A 464 13.07 -18.35 13.67
C LEU A 464 12.10 -17.32 13.07
N GLU A 465 12.39 -16.86 11.86
CA GLU A 465 11.66 -15.76 11.24
C GLU A 465 11.61 -15.87 9.70
N LYS A 466 10.70 -15.10 9.09
CA LYS A 466 10.59 -14.90 7.64
C LYS A 466 10.37 -13.41 7.33
N HIS A 467 10.82 -12.94 6.17
CA HIS A 467 10.68 -11.54 5.74
C HIS A 467 11.00 -11.35 4.26
N LEU A 468 10.66 -10.19 3.70
CA LEU A 468 10.80 -9.90 2.27
C LEU A 468 12.25 -9.64 1.83
N HIS A 469 13.05 -8.96 2.65
CA HIS A 469 14.45 -8.75 2.32
C HIS A 469 15.23 -10.07 2.31
N THR A 470 16.21 -10.17 1.44
CA THR A 470 17.07 -11.36 1.32
C THR A 470 18.27 -11.28 2.25
N HIS A 471 18.87 -12.42 2.60
CA HIS A 471 20.18 -12.46 3.24
C HIS A 471 21.22 -13.07 2.32
N VAL A 472 22.41 -12.45 2.31
CA VAL A 472 23.65 -13.11 1.88
C VAL A 472 24.49 -13.36 3.13
N ILE A 473 24.66 -14.63 3.48
CA ILE A 473 25.39 -15.08 4.67
C ILE A 473 26.73 -15.67 4.22
N LEU A 474 27.83 -15.15 4.76
CA LEU A 474 29.17 -15.69 4.54
C LEU A 474 29.71 -16.21 5.88
N THR A 475 29.88 -17.51 5.98
CA THR A 475 30.39 -18.13 7.22
C THR A 475 31.88 -17.80 7.38
N ALA A 476 32.23 -17.29 8.55
CA ALA A 476 33.57 -16.80 8.84
C ALA A 476 34.37 -17.73 9.76
N ARG A 477 33.72 -18.29 10.80
CA ARG A 477 34.34 -19.26 11.71
C ARG A 477 33.37 -20.28 12.27
N GLY A 478 33.93 -21.37 12.78
CA GLY A 478 33.18 -22.46 13.37
C GLY A 478 32.29 -23.16 12.34
N ARG A 479 31.40 -24.01 12.83
CA ARG A 479 30.37 -24.66 12.00
C ARG A 479 29.02 -24.37 12.60
N GLY A 480 28.06 -24.07 11.74
CA GLY A 480 26.68 -23.82 12.13
C GLY A 480 25.72 -24.60 11.27
N VAL A 481 24.44 -24.40 11.53
CA VAL A 481 23.36 -25.01 10.77
C VAL A 481 22.40 -23.92 10.34
N LEU A 482 22.13 -23.84 9.05
CA LEU A 482 21.01 -23.07 8.52
C LEU A 482 19.80 -23.99 8.42
N VAL A 483 18.77 -23.67 9.19
CA VAL A 483 17.47 -24.34 9.17
C VAL A 483 16.54 -23.48 8.33
N THR A 484 15.91 -24.07 7.33
CA THR A 484 14.83 -23.49 6.53
C THR A 484 13.63 -24.44 6.51
N ASP A 485 12.50 -24.02 5.94
CA ASP A 485 11.34 -24.92 5.75
C ASP A 485 11.66 -26.15 4.89
N GLN A 486 12.65 -26.02 3.98
CA GLN A 486 12.94 -27.05 2.97
C GLN A 486 14.18 -27.87 3.31
N LEU A 487 15.07 -27.34 4.15
CA LEU A 487 16.44 -27.84 4.24
C LEU A 487 17.07 -27.50 5.59
N GLN A 488 17.89 -28.42 6.09
CA GLN A 488 18.78 -28.19 7.22
C GLN A 488 20.20 -28.48 6.75
N GLU A 489 20.97 -27.42 6.48
CA GLU A 489 22.32 -27.54 5.92
C GLU A 489 23.37 -27.11 6.92
N GLN A 490 24.46 -27.90 6.98
CA GLN A 490 25.63 -27.52 7.74
C GLN A 490 26.43 -26.47 6.98
N LEU A 491 26.77 -25.38 7.65
CA LEU A 491 27.62 -24.32 7.12
C LEU A 491 29.02 -24.44 7.73
N SER A 492 30.02 -24.46 6.85
CA SER A 492 31.44 -24.44 7.18
C SER A 492 32.08 -23.09 6.85
N PRO A 493 33.27 -22.76 7.39
CA PRO A 493 33.95 -21.52 7.05
C PRO A 493 34.13 -21.37 5.54
N MET A 494 33.85 -20.16 5.04
CA MET A 494 33.82 -19.77 3.63
C MET A 494 32.62 -20.25 2.82
N ASP A 495 31.68 -20.99 3.40
CA ASP A 495 30.41 -21.26 2.74
C ASP A 495 29.55 -20.00 2.67
N VAL A 496 28.81 -19.86 1.56
CA VAL A 496 27.85 -18.78 1.34
C VAL A 496 26.46 -19.36 1.28
N ALA A 497 25.55 -18.84 2.11
CA ALA A 497 24.14 -19.16 2.05
C ALA A 497 23.33 -17.94 1.59
N TYR A 498 22.32 -18.19 0.77
CA TYR A 498 21.34 -17.20 0.34
C TYR A 498 19.98 -17.60 0.86
N VAL A 499 19.34 -16.68 1.59
CA VAL A 499 17.97 -16.86 2.08
C VAL A 499 17.04 -16.00 1.24
N LYS A 500 16.07 -16.65 0.60
CA LYS A 500 15.11 -16.02 -0.31
C LYS A 500 14.09 -15.17 0.47
N PRO A 501 13.39 -14.24 -0.21
CA PRO A 501 12.24 -13.57 0.39
C PRO A 501 11.24 -14.59 0.92
N LEU A 502 10.72 -14.34 2.12
CA LEU A 502 9.70 -15.10 2.84
C LEU A 502 10.08 -16.54 3.20
N GLU A 503 11.29 -16.98 2.92
CA GLU A 503 11.80 -18.27 3.38
C GLU A 503 11.96 -18.20 4.90
N VAL A 504 11.25 -19.07 5.63
CA VAL A 504 11.48 -19.22 7.07
C VAL A 504 12.89 -19.72 7.26
N HIS A 505 13.64 -19.08 8.15
CA HIS A 505 15.02 -19.44 8.40
C HIS A 505 15.43 -19.22 9.86
N GLN A 506 16.43 -20.00 10.28
CA GLN A 506 17.11 -19.86 11.56
C GLN A 506 18.54 -20.38 11.44
N LEU A 507 19.50 -19.64 11.98
CA LEU A 507 20.88 -20.07 12.16
C LEU A 507 21.09 -20.59 13.58
N ARG A 508 21.70 -21.76 13.70
CA ARG A 508 21.97 -22.45 14.97
C ARG A 508 23.44 -22.83 15.08
N ASN A 509 23.94 -22.89 16.32
CA ASN A 509 25.22 -23.52 16.63
C ASN A 509 24.99 -24.84 17.36
N GLU A 510 25.14 -25.95 16.64
CA GLU A 510 25.07 -27.32 17.18
C GLU A 510 26.46 -27.91 17.48
N GLY A 511 27.52 -27.12 17.32
CA GLY A 511 28.91 -27.50 17.57
C GLY A 511 29.42 -27.12 18.96
N GLU A 512 30.70 -27.41 19.20
CA GLU A 512 31.40 -27.10 20.47
C GLU A 512 32.19 -25.78 20.42
N GLU A 513 32.35 -25.19 19.24
CA GLU A 513 33.07 -23.92 19.02
C GLU A 513 32.10 -22.82 18.57
N PRO A 514 32.41 -21.52 18.80
CA PRO A 514 31.57 -20.42 18.33
C PRO A 514 31.37 -20.42 16.81
N PHE A 515 30.12 -20.27 16.38
CA PHE A 515 29.74 -20.17 14.97
C PHE A 515 29.57 -18.70 14.58
N GLY A 516 30.44 -18.22 13.71
CA GLY A 516 30.51 -16.82 13.32
C GLY A 516 30.28 -16.62 11.83
N PHE A 517 29.47 -15.64 11.44
CA PHE A 517 29.14 -15.34 10.04
C PHE A 517 28.89 -13.86 9.79
N PHE A 518 29.17 -13.42 8.57
CA PHE A 518 28.76 -12.13 8.06
C PHE A 518 27.38 -12.23 7.42
N CYS A 519 26.58 -11.19 7.57
CA CYS A 519 25.25 -11.08 6.99
C CYS A 519 25.11 -9.70 6.33
N ILE A 520 24.84 -9.72 5.03
CA ILE A 520 24.64 -8.54 4.19
C ILE A 520 23.15 -8.43 3.86
N VAL A 521 22.59 -7.25 4.09
CA VAL A 521 21.17 -6.92 3.83
C VAL A 521 21.04 -5.46 3.41
N ASP A 522 19.99 -5.11 2.68
CA ASP A 522 19.69 -3.71 2.33
C ASP A 522 19.47 -2.87 3.59
N ARG A 523 19.95 -1.63 3.58
CA ARG A 523 19.87 -0.71 4.73
C ARG A 523 18.42 -0.39 5.09
N GLU A 524 17.62 -0.06 4.09
CA GLU A 524 16.18 0.12 4.19
C GLU A 524 15.49 -1.20 3.86
N ARG A 525 14.80 -1.78 4.84
CA ARG A 525 14.20 -3.12 4.71
C ARG A 525 13.01 -3.32 5.63
N ASP A 526 12.20 -4.33 5.33
CA ASP A 526 11.03 -4.72 6.12
C ASP A 526 11.42 -5.34 7.47
N ARG A 527 10.45 -5.43 8.38
CA ARG A 527 10.65 -6.02 9.71
C ARG A 527 10.44 -7.54 9.66
N PRO A 528 11.26 -8.33 10.36
CA PRO A 528 11.05 -9.77 10.48
C PRO A 528 9.68 -10.15 11.02
N MET A 529 9.10 -11.21 10.47
CA MET A 529 7.83 -11.81 10.86
C MET A 529 8.07 -13.19 11.48
N ARG A 530 7.24 -13.58 12.45
CA ARG A 530 7.21 -14.97 12.91
C ARG A 530 6.63 -15.87 11.79
N PRO A 531 7.05 -17.15 11.70
CA PRO A 531 6.59 -18.10 10.68
C PRO A 531 5.07 -18.16 10.53
#